data_AF-A0A1M7LTM5-F1
#
_entry.id   AF-A0A1M7LTM5-F1
#
_cell.length_a   1.000
_cell.length_b   1.000
_cell.length_c   1.000
_cell.angle_alpha   90.00
_cell.angle_beta   90.00
_cell.angle_gamma   90.00
#
_symmetry.space_group_name_H-M   'P 1'
#
loop_
_entity.id
_entity.type
_entity.pdbx_description
1 polymer ?
#
loop_
_entity_poly.entity_id
_entity_poly.type
_entity_poly.pdbx_seq_one_letter_code
_entity_poly.pdbx_strand_id
1 'polypeptide(L)'
;MFKKYFFTGLAAGIFSGLAAFSYYRIYVTALDVSYVSIVSPASIFSASLFAGMLIALFSFCMDKLFKKEMETLTSLLLAGGTLVSIIIPFMISLPLDVDRPELFPGLVVPMQLFPVLGWFALKPFFSNWGR
;
A
#
# COMPACT_ATOMS: atom_id res chain seq x y z
N MET A 1 15.20 16.91 -3.53
CA MET A 1 14.04 17.63 -4.12
C MET A 1 12.76 16.84 -3.85
N PHE A 2 11.69 17.47 -3.35
CA PHE A 2 10.43 16.78 -3.01
C PHE A 2 9.75 16.11 -4.22
N LYS A 3 9.89 16.72 -5.41
CA LYS A 3 9.28 16.25 -6.66
C LYS A 3 9.51 14.76 -6.94
N LYS A 4 10.73 14.25 -6.74
CA LYS A 4 11.03 12.83 -6.99
C LYS A 4 10.22 11.89 -6.09
N TYR A 5 10.09 12.20 -4.80
CA TYR A 5 9.31 11.38 -3.85
C TYR A 5 7.83 11.45 -4.19
N PHE A 6 7.34 12.65 -4.52
CA PHE A 6 5.95 12.86 -4.90
C PHE A 6 5.57 12.02 -6.13
N PHE A 7 6.34 12.10 -7.22
CA PHE A 7 6.05 11.32 -8.43
C PHE A 7 6.23 9.81 -8.21
N THR A 8 7.22 9.39 -7.42
CA THR A 8 7.40 7.97 -7.06
C THR A 8 6.20 7.46 -6.27
N GLY A 9 5.73 8.21 -5.28
CA GLY A 9 4.61 7.80 -4.43
C GLY A 9 3.29 7.78 -5.17
N LEU A 10 3.07 8.75 -6.07
CA LEU A 10 1.91 8.79 -6.95
C LEU A 10 1.90 7.58 -7.90
N ALA A 11 3.02 7.31 -8.58
CA ALA A 11 3.15 6.17 -9.48
C ALA A 11 2.99 4.84 -8.73
N ALA A 12 3.61 4.72 -7.54
CA ALA A 12 3.48 3.55 -6.67
C ALA A 12 2.03 3.36 -6.21
N GLY A 13 1.34 4.42 -5.83
CA GLY A 13 -0.07 4.34 -5.41
C GLY A 13 -1.00 3.89 -6.53
N ILE A 14 -0.83 4.42 -7.75
CA ILE A 14 -1.60 4.00 -8.93
C ILE A 14 -1.33 2.54 -9.27
N PHE A 15 -0.05 2.15 -9.34
CA PHE A 15 0.35 0.77 -9.63
C PHE A 15 -0.20 -0.21 -8.59
N SER A 16 -0.12 0.18 -7.31
CA SER A 16 -0.62 -0.64 -6.21
C SER A 16 -2.14 -0.75 -6.21
N GLY A 17 -2.86 0.33 -6.57
CA GLY A 17 -4.31 0.30 -6.72
C GLY A 17 -4.75 -0.67 -7.82
N LEU A 18 -4.04 -0.68 -8.95
CA LEU A 18 -4.30 -1.64 -10.04
C LEU A 18 -4.02 -3.08 -9.61
N ALA A 19 -2.90 -3.33 -8.92
CA ALA A 19 -2.55 -4.65 -8.40
C ALA A 19 -3.58 -5.13 -7.36
N ALA A 20 -3.95 -4.26 -6.42
CA ALA A 20 -4.96 -4.51 -5.40
C ALA A 20 -6.33 -4.81 -6.02
N PHE A 21 -6.77 -4.02 -6.99
CA PHE A 21 -8.04 -4.24 -7.68
C PHE A 21 -8.05 -5.57 -8.45
N SER A 22 -6.95 -5.91 -9.12
CA SER A 22 -6.81 -7.19 -9.83
C SER A 22 -6.88 -8.36 -8.85
N TYR A 23 -6.16 -8.26 -7.74
CA TYR A 23 -6.20 -9.26 -6.68
C TYR A 23 -7.61 -9.43 -6.08
N TYR A 24 -8.29 -8.32 -5.77
CA TYR A 24 -9.67 -8.33 -5.29
C TYR A 24 -10.60 -9.08 -6.23
N ARG A 25 -10.53 -8.82 -7.54
CA ARG A 25 -11.37 -9.47 -8.54
C ARG A 25 -11.12 -10.97 -8.62
N ILE A 26 -9.86 -11.40 -8.59
CA ILE A 26 -9.51 -12.82 -8.61
C ILE A 26 -10.01 -13.49 -7.33
N TYR A 27 -9.77 -12.88 -6.18
CA TYR A 27 -10.09 -13.43 -4.87
C TYR A 27 -11.60 -13.65 -4.69
N VAL A 28 -12.41 -12.61 -4.94
CA VAL A 28 -13.87 -12.64 -4.83
C VAL A 28 -14.47 -13.66 -5.80
N THR A 29 -13.94 -13.75 -7.03
CA THR A 29 -14.44 -14.70 -8.03
C THR A 29 -14.06 -16.15 -7.69
N ALA A 30 -12.85 -16.38 -7.18
CA ALA A 30 -12.36 -17.73 -6.89
C ALA A 30 -13.02 -18.35 -5.65
N LEU A 31 -13.41 -17.52 -4.67
CA LEU A 31 -13.98 -17.97 -3.40
C LEU A 31 -15.51 -17.78 -3.33
N ASP A 32 -16.11 -17.17 -4.35
CA ASP A 32 -17.54 -16.90 -4.44
C ASP A 32 -18.04 -16.11 -3.21
N VAL A 33 -17.36 -15.01 -2.90
CA VAL A 33 -17.62 -14.13 -1.74
C VAL A 33 -17.78 -12.67 -2.16
N SER A 34 -18.50 -11.86 -1.38
CA SER A 34 -18.69 -10.43 -1.67
C SER A 34 -18.32 -9.55 -0.49
N TYR A 35 -17.37 -8.63 -0.71
CA TYR A 35 -16.94 -7.63 0.27
C TYR A 35 -17.15 -6.19 -0.21
N VAL A 36 -17.97 -5.98 -1.24
CA VAL A 36 -18.11 -4.68 -1.90
C VAL A 36 -18.61 -3.56 -0.96
N SER A 37 -19.37 -3.93 0.08
CA SER A 37 -19.85 -3.02 1.12
C SER A 37 -18.73 -2.45 2.00
N ILE A 38 -17.60 -3.15 2.09
CA ILE A 38 -16.44 -2.76 2.92
C ILE A 38 -15.29 -2.28 2.03
N VAL A 39 -14.99 -3.04 0.98
CA VAL A 39 -13.86 -2.83 0.06
C VAL A 39 -14.41 -2.54 -1.33
N SER A 40 -14.87 -1.32 -1.51
CA SER A 40 -15.28 -0.80 -2.81
C SER A 40 -14.08 -0.54 -3.73
N PRO A 41 -14.23 -0.58 -5.06
CA PRO A 41 -13.14 -0.19 -5.97
C PRO A 41 -12.57 1.20 -5.66
N ALA A 42 -13.44 2.16 -5.34
CA ALA A 42 -13.02 3.50 -4.97
C ALA A 42 -12.15 3.52 -3.70
N SER A 43 -12.49 2.72 -2.68
CA SER A 43 -11.68 2.63 -1.45
C SER A 43 -10.34 1.93 -1.68
N ILE A 44 -10.28 0.94 -2.59
CA ILE A 44 -9.00 0.30 -2.98
C ILE A 44 -8.03 1.32 -3.58
N PHE A 45 -8.48 2.10 -4.57
CA PHE A 45 -7.63 3.09 -5.23
C PHE A 45 -7.27 4.23 -4.31
N SER A 46 -8.23 4.77 -3.54
CA SER A 46 -7.96 5.88 -2.63
C SER A 46 -7.00 5.47 -1.50
N ALA A 47 -7.17 4.28 -0.91
CA ALA A 47 -6.26 3.77 0.11
C ALA A 47 -4.85 3.52 -0.46
N SER A 48 -4.74 2.97 -1.67
CA SER A 48 -3.45 2.72 -2.33
C SER A 48 -2.71 4.03 -2.66
N LEU A 49 -3.43 5.03 -3.17
CA LEU A 49 -2.89 6.36 -3.42
C LEU A 49 -2.45 7.05 -2.13
N PHE A 50 -3.30 7.01 -1.11
CA PHE A 50 -3.00 7.59 0.20
C PHE A 50 -1.76 6.95 0.82
N ALA A 51 -1.68 5.61 0.81
CA ALA A 51 -0.52 4.87 1.32
C ALA A 51 0.75 5.21 0.53
N GLY A 52 0.69 5.23 -0.82
CA GLY A 52 1.82 5.63 -1.66
C GLY A 52 2.31 7.04 -1.36
N MET A 53 1.40 7.96 -1.07
CA MET A 53 1.74 9.34 -0.69
C MET A 53 2.29 9.47 0.72
N LEU A 54 1.76 8.70 1.66
CA LEU A 54 2.29 8.62 3.02
C LEU A 54 3.72 8.07 3.03
N ILE A 55 4.00 7.04 2.24
CA ILE A 55 5.34 6.48 2.04
C ILE A 55 6.29 7.52 1.44
N ALA A 56 5.83 8.29 0.46
CA ALA A 56 6.62 9.37 -0.13
C ALA A 56 6.96 10.46 0.89
N LEU A 57 5.99 10.88 1.69
CA LEU A 57 6.19 11.87 2.74
C LEU A 57 7.15 11.37 3.82
N PHE A 58 6.96 10.12 4.28
CA PHE A 58 7.85 9.46 5.24
C PHE A 58 9.29 9.40 4.73
N SER A 59 9.47 8.94 3.49
CA SER A 59 10.79 8.83 2.85
C SER A 59 11.46 10.20 2.69
N PHE A 60 10.69 11.23 2.32
CA PHE A 60 11.18 12.60 2.25
C PHE A 60 11.62 13.14 3.63
N CYS A 61 10.83 12.86 4.67
CA CYS A 61 11.13 13.27 6.04
C CYS A 61 12.40 12.60 6.56
N MET A 62 12.53 11.28 6.36
CA MET A 62 13.73 10.52 6.73
C MET A 62 14.98 11.05 6.03
N ASP A 63 14.91 11.30 4.72
CA ASP A 63 16.05 11.83 3.97
C ASP A 63 16.43 13.27 4.40
N LYS A 64 15.45 14.07 4.85
CA LYS A 64 15.69 15.42 5.39
C LYS A 64 16.31 15.39 6.79
N LEU A 65 15.92 14.43 7.64
CA LEU A 65 16.37 14.32 9.03
C LEU A 65 17.72 13.60 9.16
N PHE A 66 17.91 12.48 8.46
CA PHE A 66 19.01 11.53 8.75
C PHE A 66 20.12 11.48 7.68
N LYS A 67 20.10 12.40 6.71
CA LYS A 67 21.01 12.41 5.54
C LYS A 67 20.99 11.09 4.77
N LYS A 68 21.65 11.07 3.60
CA LYS A 68 21.49 10.02 2.57
C LYS A 68 21.96 8.62 2.99
N GLU A 69 22.71 8.49 4.08
CA GLU A 69 23.31 7.22 4.54
C GLU A 69 22.30 6.24 5.14
N MET A 70 21.05 6.67 5.38
CA MET A 70 20.01 5.85 6.01
C MET A 70 18.99 5.24 5.04
N GLU A 71 19.30 5.15 3.74
CA GLU A 71 18.37 4.62 2.74
C GLU A 71 17.93 3.17 3.02
N THR A 72 18.86 2.33 3.50
CA THR A 72 18.57 0.95 3.92
C THR A 72 17.66 0.91 5.15
N LEU A 73 17.92 1.77 6.13
CA LEU A 73 17.10 1.87 7.34
C LEU A 73 15.69 2.35 7.02
N THR A 74 15.53 3.35 6.15
CA THR A 74 14.21 3.82 5.70
C THR A 74 13.41 2.72 5.03
N SER A 75 14.05 1.91 4.17
CA SER A 75 13.40 0.76 3.53
C SER A 75 13.00 -0.32 4.55
N LEU A 76 13.85 -0.58 5.55
CA LEU A 76 13.55 -1.51 6.63
C LEU A 76 12.37 -1.01 7.50
N LEU A 77 12.35 0.28 7.84
CA LEU A 77 11.27 0.90 8.61
C LEU A 77 9.95 0.90 7.82
N LEU A 78 10.00 1.13 6.50
CA LEU A 78 8.82 1.04 5.65
C LEU A 78 8.27 -0.39 5.63
N ALA A 79 9.11 -1.38 5.36
CA ALA A 79 8.70 -2.78 5.33
C ALA A 79 8.16 -3.23 6.71
N GLY A 80 8.90 -2.95 7.78
CA GLY A 80 8.48 -3.25 9.15
C GLY A 80 7.19 -2.54 9.55
N GLY A 81 7.05 -1.26 9.21
CA GLY A 81 5.84 -0.48 9.45
C GLY A 81 4.63 -1.02 8.69
N THR A 82 4.80 -1.50 7.46
CA THR A 82 3.74 -2.18 6.72
C THR A 82 3.38 -3.52 7.36
N LEU A 83 4.36 -4.29 7.85
CA LEU A 83 4.06 -5.54 8.57
C LEU A 83 3.30 -5.30 9.88
N VAL A 84 3.61 -4.22 10.60
CA VAL A 84 2.84 -3.83 11.79
C VAL A 84 1.44 -3.37 11.41
N SER A 85 1.28 -2.65 10.30
CA SER A 85 -0.03 -2.17 9.88
C SER A 85 -0.99 -3.30 9.48
N ILE A 86 -0.49 -4.48 9.10
CA ILE A 86 -1.30 -5.69 8.83
C ILE A 86 -2.15 -6.10 10.03
N ILE A 87 -1.77 -5.72 11.26
CA ILE A 87 -2.57 -5.96 12.46
C ILE A 87 -3.94 -5.26 12.37
N ILE A 88 -4.01 -4.10 11.69
CA ILE A 88 -5.23 -3.29 11.60
C ILE A 88 -6.42 -4.09 11.01
N PRO A 89 -6.31 -4.76 9.84
CA PRO A 89 -7.35 -5.64 9.33
C PRO A 89 -7.90 -6.68 10.31
N PHE A 90 -7.07 -7.22 11.22
CA PHE A 90 -7.51 -8.19 12.23
C PHE A 90 -8.26 -7.56 13.40
N MET A 91 -8.07 -6.25 13.63
CA MET A 91 -8.71 -5.52 14.72
C MET A 91 -10.09 -4.96 14.34
N ILE A 92 -10.44 -4.97 13.05
CA ILE A 92 -11.72 -4.45 12.55
C ILE A 92 -12.81 -5.50 12.77
N SER A 93 -13.89 -5.11 13.45
CA SER A 93 -15.10 -5.93 13.52
C SER A 93 -15.90 -5.77 12.22
N LEU A 94 -16.10 -6.88 11.51
CA LEU A 94 -16.96 -6.89 10.33
C LEU A 94 -18.44 -6.86 10.73
N PRO A 95 -19.31 -6.22 9.92
CA PRO A 95 -20.73 -6.27 10.15
C PRO A 95 -21.29 -7.68 9.93
N LEU A 96 -22.36 -8.00 10.66
CA LEU A 96 -22.89 -9.38 10.81
C LEU A 96 -23.51 -9.96 9.53
N ASP A 97 -23.71 -9.12 8.52
CA ASP A 97 -24.27 -9.43 7.20
C ASP A 97 -23.21 -9.87 6.18
N VAL A 98 -21.93 -9.85 6.55
CA VAL A 98 -20.84 -10.26 5.67
C VAL A 98 -20.75 -11.78 5.61
N ASP A 99 -20.81 -12.32 4.40
CA ASP A 99 -20.61 -13.75 4.17
C ASP A 99 -19.12 -14.12 4.31
N ARG A 100 -18.85 -15.20 5.06
CA ARG A 100 -17.50 -15.72 5.37
C ARG A 100 -16.50 -14.63 5.79
N PRO A 101 -16.73 -13.93 6.93
CA PRO A 101 -15.87 -12.85 7.39
C PRO A 101 -14.43 -13.32 7.71
N GLU A 102 -14.22 -14.60 7.98
CA GLU A 102 -12.90 -15.20 8.22
C GLU A 102 -11.96 -15.15 7.01
N LEU A 103 -12.49 -15.02 5.79
CA LEU A 103 -11.69 -14.90 4.56
C LEU A 103 -11.26 -13.43 4.31
N PHE A 104 -11.86 -12.46 4.99
CA PHE A 104 -11.59 -11.04 4.78
C PHE A 104 -10.12 -10.63 5.02
N PRO A 105 -9.44 -11.08 6.10
CA PRO A 105 -8.01 -10.79 6.27
C PRO A 105 -7.17 -11.36 5.13
N GLY A 106 -7.55 -12.51 4.57
CA GLY A 106 -6.89 -13.10 3.40
C GLY A 106 -6.93 -12.20 2.17
N LEU A 107 -7.97 -11.37 2.03
CA LEU A 107 -8.09 -10.37 0.98
C LEU A 107 -7.28 -9.10 1.29
N VAL A 108 -7.47 -8.50 2.47
CA VAL A 108 -6.96 -7.14 2.75
C VAL A 108 -5.48 -7.12 3.08
N VAL A 109 -4.96 -8.16 3.74
CA VAL A 109 -3.56 -8.22 4.17
C VAL A 109 -2.59 -8.15 2.98
N PRO A 110 -2.76 -8.94 1.90
CA PRO A 110 -1.94 -8.79 0.70
C PRO A 110 -2.08 -7.42 0.03
N MET A 111 -3.29 -6.86 0.00
CA MET A 111 -3.54 -5.54 -0.61
C MET A 111 -2.75 -4.43 0.08
N GLN A 112 -2.55 -4.54 1.39
CA GLN A 112 -1.81 -3.56 2.18
C GLN A 112 -0.30 -3.57 1.95
N LEU A 113 0.23 -4.69 1.43
CA LEU A 113 1.64 -4.81 1.05
C LEU A 113 1.94 -4.16 -0.31
N PHE A 114 0.95 -4.03 -1.20
CA PHE A 114 1.19 -3.52 -2.54
C PHE A 114 1.78 -2.09 -2.58
N PRO A 115 1.33 -1.11 -1.78
CA PRO A 115 1.93 0.23 -1.74
C PRO A 115 3.43 0.25 -1.46
N VAL A 116 3.90 -0.55 -0.50
CA VAL A 116 5.33 -0.59 -0.15
C VAL A 116 6.14 -1.35 -1.21
N LEU A 117 5.59 -2.42 -1.77
CA LEU A 117 6.21 -3.15 -2.88
C LEU A 117 6.30 -2.28 -4.14
N GLY A 118 5.23 -1.55 -4.46
CA GLY A 118 5.16 -0.59 -5.56
C GLY A 118 6.18 0.54 -5.38
N TRP A 119 6.35 1.03 -4.15
CA TRP A 119 7.40 1.99 -3.84
C TRP A 119 8.79 1.41 -4.13
N PHE A 120 9.13 0.24 -3.59
CA PHE A 120 10.45 -0.37 -3.84
C PHE A 120 10.70 -0.69 -5.31
N ALA A 121 9.67 -1.13 -6.04
CA ALA A 121 9.77 -1.43 -7.46
C ALA A 121 10.00 -0.16 -8.31
N LEU A 122 9.31 0.93 -8.00
CA LEU A 122 9.35 2.16 -8.81
C LEU A 122 10.44 3.14 -8.38
N LYS A 123 10.90 3.10 -7.13
CA LYS A 123 11.93 3.99 -6.61
C LYS A 123 13.19 4.10 -7.51
N PRO A 124 13.75 3.02 -8.08
CA PRO A 124 14.91 3.11 -8.97
C PRO A 124 14.67 3.98 -10.21
N PHE A 125 13.47 3.89 -10.82
CA PHE A 125 13.10 4.62 -12.03
C PHE A 125 13.06 6.14 -11.82
N PHE A 126 12.69 6.58 -10.62
CA PHE A 126 12.60 8.00 -10.27
C PHE A 126 13.84 8.50 -9.50
N SER A 127 14.79 7.62 -9.14
CA SER A 127 16.00 8.00 -8.40
C SER A 127 16.94 8.94 -9.18
N ASN A 128 16.90 8.84 -10.51
CA ASN A 128 17.68 9.69 -11.44
C ASN A 128 16.89 10.89 -11.99
N TRP A 129 15.63 11.07 -11.58
CA TRP A 129 14.80 12.17 -12.07
C TRP A 129 15.27 13.50 -11.45
N GLY A 130 16.01 14.28 -12.24
CA GLY A 130 16.57 15.58 -11.83
C GLY A 130 18.02 15.54 -11.32
N ARG A 131 18.88 14.70 -11.90
CA ARG A 131 20.27 15.11 -12.12
C ARG A 131 20.34 16.08 -13.30
#